data_AF-A0A538HWC5-F1
#
_entry.id   AF-A0A538HWC5-F1
#
_cell.length_a   1.000
_cell.length_b   1.000
_cell.length_c   1.000
_cell.angle_alpha   90.00
_cell.angle_beta   90.00
_cell.angle_gamma   90.00
#
_symmetry.space_group_name_H-M   'P 1'
#
loop_
_entity.id
_entity.type
_entity.pdbx_description
1 polymer ?
#
loop_
_entity_poly.entity_id
_entity_poly.type
_entity_poly.pdbx_seq_one_letter_code
_entity_poly.pdbx_strand_id
1 'polypeptide(L)'
;MRILGRLALVTAFALIGPGIARAETQTLTFRTGPIVVPAYGVATAPTLAPSPSVDGFVVGMRAEVVDAQGHVQGRRRVMLHHIVIAKLGAPDATCGGLAQRFYAEGEERTAMRLPPGYGYANRGTDRWGLLYMLMNHTPRVLTGYVRYTVQYVVGEQLTPVRPVWLDVRNCTGPDPSFDVPGTGGRFSVYSRTMSWTSPDSGFLVSGGGHLHGGGIRLELHNVTCGKDLFTSQPTWGGPVPRPILHEPGPTHMSQFTSAPGIPVAAGQTLRLRAVYANGAPHTRAMGIMLVYMAPGQVSGCRPTPKLYVDLGHPAYPPSFSFPLPATPRGTFARNVASTRIDDAGFARPLLSIRRGTTFSWNFGGLFQHDVTLVSGPVGFSSPWTLTGTYTHTFTRAGVYKFYCSLHPAQMTQIIVVR
;
A
#
# COMPACT_ATOMS: atom_id res chain seq x y z
N MET A 1 27.46 -57.17 -67.97
CA MET A 1 26.43 -56.33 -67.31
C MET A 1 26.55 -56.47 -65.80
N ARG A 2 27.08 -55.46 -65.11
CA ARG A 2 26.82 -55.14 -63.69
C ARG A 2 27.41 -53.76 -63.44
N ILE A 3 26.52 -52.81 -63.19
CA ILE A 3 26.77 -51.36 -63.17
C ILE A 3 27.31 -50.97 -61.79
N LEU A 4 28.44 -50.27 -61.74
CA LEU A 4 28.96 -49.62 -60.54
C LEU A 4 28.18 -48.31 -60.30
N GLY A 5 27.36 -48.28 -59.24
CA GLY A 5 26.73 -47.06 -58.75
C GLY A 5 27.65 -46.31 -57.79
N ARG A 6 28.10 -45.11 -58.18
CA ARG A 6 28.78 -44.15 -57.30
C ARG A 6 27.75 -43.47 -56.40
N LEU A 7 27.81 -43.69 -55.08
CA LEU A 7 27.11 -42.86 -54.10
C LEU A 7 27.86 -41.53 -53.96
N ALA A 8 27.24 -40.43 -54.35
CA ALA A 8 27.69 -39.09 -54.02
C ALA A 8 27.19 -38.75 -52.61
N LEU A 9 28.11 -38.55 -51.66
CA LEU A 9 27.81 -38.00 -50.34
C LEU A 9 27.53 -36.50 -50.51
N VAL A 10 26.27 -36.08 -50.36
CA VAL A 10 25.90 -34.66 -50.27
C VAL A 10 25.95 -34.26 -48.80
N THR A 11 27.01 -33.57 -48.41
CA THR A 11 27.14 -32.95 -47.08
C THR A 11 26.28 -31.68 -47.06
N ALA A 12 25.11 -31.77 -46.44
CA ALA A 12 24.27 -30.61 -46.16
C ALA A 12 24.90 -29.79 -45.02
N PHE A 13 25.52 -28.65 -45.35
CA PHE A 13 25.87 -27.63 -44.35
C PHE A 13 24.58 -26.99 -43.84
N ALA A 14 24.15 -27.38 -42.64
CA ALA A 14 23.13 -26.64 -41.91
C ALA A 14 23.72 -25.29 -41.49
N LEU A 15 23.28 -24.22 -42.15
CA LEU A 15 23.50 -22.84 -41.71
C LEU A 15 22.75 -22.64 -40.39
N ILE A 16 23.44 -22.87 -39.27
CA ILE A 16 23.00 -22.44 -37.95
C ILE A 16 23.14 -20.91 -37.95
N GLY A 17 22.05 -20.20 -38.27
CA GLY A 17 21.98 -18.76 -38.04
C GLY A 17 22.21 -18.47 -36.55
N PRO A 18 22.82 -17.34 -36.19
CA PRO A 18 22.98 -16.97 -34.79
C PRO A 18 21.59 -16.90 -34.15
N GLY A 19 21.31 -17.84 -33.25
CA GLY A 19 20.12 -17.77 -32.42
C GLY A 19 20.18 -16.44 -31.67
N ILE A 20 19.17 -15.60 -31.88
CA ILE A 20 18.97 -14.42 -31.04
C ILE A 20 18.66 -14.97 -29.65
N ALA A 21 19.69 -15.10 -28.82
CA ALA A 21 19.52 -15.43 -27.41
C ALA A 21 18.74 -14.27 -26.80
N ARG A 22 17.42 -14.42 -26.67
CA ARG A 22 16.63 -13.54 -25.81
C ARG A 22 17.22 -13.64 -24.41
N ALA A 23 17.53 -12.50 -23.80
CA ALA A 23 17.96 -12.48 -22.43
C ALA A 23 16.90 -13.16 -21.57
N GLU A 24 17.29 -14.21 -20.87
CA GLU A 24 16.37 -14.96 -20.02
C GLU A 24 16.00 -14.10 -18.80
N THR A 25 14.71 -13.99 -18.50
CA THR A 25 14.26 -13.33 -17.27
C THR A 25 14.66 -14.18 -16.08
N GLN A 26 15.49 -13.63 -15.20
CA GLN A 26 15.97 -14.27 -13.99
C GLN A 26 15.01 -14.02 -12.82
N THR A 27 14.87 -15.01 -11.94
CA THR A 27 14.16 -14.85 -10.67
C THR A 27 15.17 -14.65 -9.54
N LEU A 28 15.27 -13.43 -9.03
CA LEU A 28 16.11 -13.10 -7.87
C LEU A 28 15.26 -13.08 -6.60
N THR A 29 15.78 -13.61 -5.50
CA THR A 29 15.10 -13.58 -4.19
C THR A 29 15.98 -12.90 -3.15
N PHE A 30 15.42 -11.91 -2.49
CA PHE A 30 16.08 -11.13 -1.45
C PHE A 30 15.31 -11.21 -0.15
N ARG A 31 15.99 -10.90 0.97
CA ARG A 31 15.41 -10.91 2.30
C ARG A 31 16.03 -9.81 3.16
N THR A 32 15.21 -9.14 3.97
CA THR A 32 15.68 -8.15 4.96
C THR A 32 16.44 -8.81 6.12
N GLY A 33 17.00 -7.98 7.01
CA GLY A 33 17.35 -8.42 8.37
C GLY A 33 16.10 -8.81 9.20
N PRO A 34 16.30 -9.35 10.41
CA PRO A 34 15.21 -9.74 11.31
C PRO A 34 14.41 -8.51 11.76
N ILE A 35 13.08 -8.64 11.76
CA ILE A 35 12.14 -7.64 12.25
C ILE A 35 11.39 -8.25 13.44
N VAL A 36 11.63 -7.73 14.64
CA VAL A 36 10.93 -8.16 15.85
C VAL A 36 9.57 -7.47 15.91
N VAL A 37 8.51 -8.25 15.99
CA VAL A 37 7.13 -7.76 16.04
C VAL A 37 6.51 -8.13 17.40
N PRO A 38 6.13 -7.15 18.24
CA PRO A 38 5.55 -7.41 19.56
C PRO A 38 4.32 -8.30 19.49
N ALA A 39 3.99 -8.99 20.59
CA ALA A 39 2.76 -9.78 20.70
C ALA A 39 1.53 -8.90 20.45
N TYR A 40 0.66 -9.29 19.54
CA TYR A 40 -0.51 -8.50 19.11
C TYR A 40 -0.19 -7.04 18.73
N GLY A 41 1.04 -6.77 18.32
CA GLY A 41 1.55 -5.44 18.05
C GLY A 41 1.91 -5.23 16.59
N VAL A 42 2.28 -3.99 16.29
CA VAL A 42 2.74 -3.56 14.97
C VAL A 42 4.20 -3.14 15.07
N ALA A 43 5.01 -3.55 14.10
CA ALA A 43 6.36 -3.03 13.90
C ALA A 43 6.40 -2.25 12.59
N THR A 44 6.86 -0.99 12.64
CA THR A 44 6.99 -0.13 11.47
C THR A 44 8.27 0.68 11.54
N ALA A 45 9.09 0.62 10.49
CA ALA A 45 10.31 1.41 10.38
C ALA A 45 10.85 1.38 8.93
N PRO A 46 11.67 2.37 8.54
CA PRO A 46 12.53 2.23 7.38
C PRO A 46 13.70 1.28 7.66
N THR A 47 14.17 0.57 6.64
CA THR A 47 15.39 -0.22 6.65
C THR A 47 16.03 -0.26 5.26
N LEU A 48 17.28 -0.70 5.15
CA LEU A 48 17.89 -0.96 3.85
C LEU A 48 17.38 -2.29 3.29
N ALA A 49 17.19 -2.32 1.97
CA ALA A 49 16.77 -3.50 1.24
C ALA A 49 17.87 -3.92 0.25
N PRO A 50 18.26 -5.21 0.21
CA PRO A 50 19.15 -5.72 -0.83
C PRO A 50 18.62 -5.43 -2.24
N SER A 51 19.48 -4.97 -3.15
CA SER A 51 19.15 -4.72 -4.55
C SER A 51 19.96 -5.65 -5.47
N PRO A 52 19.52 -5.84 -6.73
CA PRO A 52 20.36 -6.51 -7.74
C PRO A 52 21.70 -5.76 -7.90
N SER A 53 22.80 -6.51 -7.92
CA SER A 53 24.18 -5.98 -7.98
C SER A 53 24.73 -5.81 -9.39
N VAL A 54 23.91 -6.02 -10.41
CA VAL A 54 24.25 -5.84 -11.82
C VAL A 54 23.22 -4.93 -12.48
N ASP A 55 23.60 -4.29 -13.58
CA ASP A 55 22.71 -3.44 -14.36
C ASP A 55 21.64 -4.28 -15.07
N GLY A 56 20.42 -3.76 -15.13
CA GLY A 56 19.29 -4.45 -15.73
C GLY A 56 17.94 -3.84 -15.35
N PHE A 57 16.89 -4.62 -15.49
CA PHE A 57 15.51 -4.14 -15.34
C PHE A 57 14.67 -5.06 -14.45
N VAL A 58 13.98 -4.46 -13.49
CA VAL A 58 12.89 -5.13 -12.78
C VAL A 58 11.65 -5.12 -13.67
N VAL A 59 11.15 -6.30 -14.03
CA VAL A 59 9.94 -6.46 -14.87
C VAL A 59 8.75 -6.99 -14.07
N GLY A 60 9.00 -7.53 -12.88
CA GLY A 60 7.95 -7.93 -11.95
C GLY A 60 8.50 -8.11 -10.53
N MET A 61 7.62 -7.97 -9.54
CA MET A 61 8.01 -8.01 -8.13
C MET A 61 6.84 -8.44 -7.25
N ARG A 62 7.11 -9.26 -6.24
CA ARG A 62 6.17 -9.66 -5.18
C ARG A 62 6.90 -9.80 -3.85
N ALA A 63 6.20 -9.64 -2.73
CA ALA A 63 6.76 -9.82 -1.40
C ALA A 63 5.90 -10.74 -0.50
N GLU A 64 6.50 -11.15 0.61
CA GLU A 64 5.86 -11.92 1.66
C GLU A 64 6.66 -11.83 2.95
N VAL A 65 6.05 -12.20 4.08
CA VAL A 65 6.75 -12.32 5.36
C VAL A 65 7.05 -13.79 5.64
N VAL A 66 8.31 -14.07 5.97
CA VAL A 66 8.78 -15.40 6.36
C VAL A 66 9.41 -15.41 7.75
N ASP A 67 9.53 -16.59 8.36
CA ASP A 67 10.38 -16.82 9.53
C ASP A 67 11.86 -17.02 9.15
N ALA A 68 12.70 -17.30 10.15
CA ALA A 68 14.14 -17.51 9.95
C ALA A 68 14.44 -18.71 9.03
N GLN A 69 13.59 -19.73 9.07
CA GLN A 69 13.66 -20.95 8.26
C GLN A 69 13.11 -20.74 6.84
N GLY A 70 12.47 -19.60 6.56
CA GLY A 70 11.93 -19.27 5.25
C GLY A 70 10.48 -19.73 5.04
N HIS A 71 9.80 -20.20 6.08
CA HIS A 71 8.37 -20.52 6.01
C HIS A 71 7.54 -19.24 6.00
N VAL A 72 6.55 -19.20 5.12
CA VAL A 72 5.62 -18.08 5.02
C VAL A 72 4.79 -17.98 6.29
N GLN A 73 4.81 -16.82 6.93
CA GLN A 73 4.05 -16.60 8.16
C GLN A 73 2.57 -16.32 7.89
N GLY A 74 2.28 -15.68 6.75
CA GLY A 74 0.93 -15.36 6.30
C GLY A 74 0.19 -14.43 7.27
N ARG A 75 -1.11 -14.21 6.99
CA ARG A 75 -1.92 -13.24 7.73
C ARG A 75 -2.17 -13.62 9.20
N ARG A 76 -2.09 -14.90 9.55
CA ARG A 76 -2.45 -15.40 10.91
C ARG A 76 -1.30 -15.32 11.92
N ARG A 77 -0.06 -15.10 11.46
CA ARG A 77 1.11 -14.93 12.33
C ARG A 77 1.60 -13.50 12.20
N VAL A 78 2.70 -13.26 11.49
CA VAL A 78 3.12 -11.90 11.12
C VAL A 78 2.60 -11.58 9.72
N MET A 79 1.54 -10.77 9.69
CA MET A 79 0.93 -10.21 8.50
C MET A 79 1.83 -9.12 7.90
N LEU A 80 1.98 -9.15 6.58
CA LEU A 80 2.42 -7.99 5.80
C LEU A 80 1.23 -7.02 5.71
N HIS A 81 1.26 -5.95 6.49
CA HIS A 81 0.19 -4.94 6.47
C HIS A 81 0.45 -3.92 5.36
N HIS A 82 1.68 -3.40 5.28
CA HIS A 82 2.19 -2.74 4.07
C HIS A 82 3.71 -2.79 3.98
N ILE A 83 4.23 -2.75 2.76
CA ILE A 83 5.61 -2.41 2.46
C ILE A 83 5.66 -1.38 1.34
N VAL A 84 6.69 -0.54 1.36
CA VAL A 84 7.07 0.34 0.25
C VAL A 84 8.55 0.20 0.02
N ILE A 85 8.96 -0.09 -1.20
CA ILE A 85 10.36 -0.13 -1.62
C ILE A 85 10.64 1.09 -2.50
N ALA A 86 11.73 1.79 -2.16
CA ALA A 86 12.17 2.99 -2.84
C ALA A 86 13.63 2.87 -3.26
N LYS A 87 13.96 3.45 -4.42
CA LYS A 87 15.34 3.66 -4.84
C LYS A 87 15.87 4.93 -4.17
N LEU A 88 16.93 4.78 -3.39
CA LEU A 88 17.56 5.88 -2.67
C LEU A 88 18.47 6.69 -3.61
N GLY A 89 18.47 8.01 -3.46
CA GLY A 89 19.17 8.94 -4.34
C GLY A 89 18.42 9.25 -5.65
N ALA A 90 17.25 8.68 -5.87
CA ALA A 90 16.43 8.92 -7.06
C ALA A 90 15.21 9.81 -6.73
N PRO A 91 14.83 10.76 -7.60
CA PRO A 91 13.72 11.66 -7.35
C PRO A 91 12.36 10.94 -7.40
N ASP A 92 11.53 11.20 -6.39
CA ASP A 92 10.13 10.78 -6.34
C ASP A 92 9.24 11.72 -7.16
N ALA A 93 8.37 11.14 -7.99
CA ALA A 93 7.58 11.89 -8.98
C ALA A 93 6.50 12.81 -8.39
N THR A 94 6.13 12.63 -7.12
CA THR A 94 5.02 13.38 -6.51
C THR A 94 5.43 14.15 -5.25
N CYS A 95 6.38 13.65 -4.46
CA CYS A 95 6.76 14.28 -3.18
C CYS A 95 8.12 15.01 -3.18
N GLY A 96 8.84 15.09 -4.31
CA GLY A 96 10.08 15.90 -4.42
C GLY A 96 11.29 15.41 -3.60
N GLY A 97 11.20 14.26 -2.93
CA GLY A 97 12.29 13.66 -2.15
C GLY A 97 13.23 12.77 -2.97
N LEU A 98 14.39 12.43 -2.39
CA LEU A 98 15.43 11.57 -3.01
C LEU A 98 15.22 10.07 -2.74
N ALA A 99 13.98 9.64 -2.56
CA ALA A 99 13.61 8.24 -2.37
C ALA A 99 12.45 7.90 -3.29
N GLN A 100 12.75 7.47 -4.52
CA GLN A 100 11.75 7.16 -5.53
C GLN A 100 11.03 5.86 -5.19
N ARG A 101 9.78 5.95 -4.74
CA ARG A 101 8.94 4.80 -4.45
C ARG A 101 8.58 4.11 -5.76
N PHE A 102 9.00 2.85 -5.92
CA PHE A 102 8.79 2.11 -7.18
C PHE A 102 8.00 0.82 -7.00
N TYR A 103 7.83 0.35 -5.77
CA TYR A 103 7.03 -0.84 -5.48
C TYR A 103 6.38 -0.73 -4.10
N ALA A 104 5.16 -1.25 -3.98
CA ALA A 104 4.47 -1.41 -2.72
C ALA A 104 3.52 -2.61 -2.78
N GLU A 105 3.24 -3.16 -1.61
CA GLU A 105 2.29 -4.25 -1.41
C GLU A 105 1.69 -4.09 -0.02
N GLY A 106 0.40 -4.35 0.12
CA GLY A 106 -0.27 -4.48 1.42
C GLY A 106 -0.98 -5.81 1.57
N GLU A 107 -2.01 -5.83 2.41
CA GLU A 107 -2.87 -6.99 2.59
C GLU A 107 -3.44 -7.52 1.27
N GLU A 108 -3.67 -6.64 0.30
CA GLU A 108 -4.21 -6.98 -1.02
C GLU A 108 -3.24 -7.78 -1.91
N ARG A 109 -2.00 -7.98 -1.47
CA ARG A 109 -0.96 -8.76 -2.17
C ARG A 109 -0.66 -8.31 -3.60
N THR A 110 -0.66 -6.99 -3.80
CA THR A 110 -0.32 -6.35 -5.08
C THR A 110 1.06 -6.82 -5.56
N ALA A 111 1.13 -7.28 -6.81
CA ALA A 111 2.38 -7.59 -7.49
C ALA A 111 2.70 -6.53 -8.55
N MET A 112 3.96 -6.15 -8.69
CA MET A 112 4.42 -5.39 -9.85
C MET A 112 4.43 -6.33 -11.07
N ARG A 113 3.80 -5.90 -12.17
CA ARG A 113 3.79 -6.61 -13.45
C ARG A 113 3.90 -5.60 -14.59
N LEU A 114 5.06 -5.53 -15.24
CA LEU A 114 5.24 -4.66 -16.41
C LEU A 114 4.97 -5.46 -17.70
N PRO A 115 4.31 -4.87 -18.72
CA PRO A 115 4.13 -5.54 -19.99
C PRO A 115 5.49 -5.78 -20.69
N PRO A 116 5.60 -6.79 -21.57
CA PRO A 116 6.83 -7.06 -22.31
C PRO A 116 7.38 -5.81 -23.02
N GLY A 117 8.71 -5.65 -23.00
CA GLY A 117 9.41 -4.49 -23.56
C GLY A 117 9.61 -3.32 -22.59
N TYR A 118 9.01 -3.38 -21.39
CA TYR A 118 9.14 -2.36 -20.36
C TYR A 118 9.81 -2.91 -19.09
N GLY A 119 10.56 -2.05 -18.41
CA GLY A 119 11.25 -2.43 -17.17
C GLY A 119 11.55 -1.23 -16.28
N TYR A 120 11.58 -1.43 -14.97
CA TYR A 120 12.12 -0.44 -14.05
C TYR A 120 13.65 -0.59 -13.99
N ALA A 121 14.36 0.40 -14.54
CA ALA A 121 15.82 0.35 -14.64
C ALA A 121 16.47 0.29 -13.25
N ASN A 122 17.47 -0.55 -13.08
CA ASN A 122 18.28 -0.68 -11.88
C ASN A 122 19.75 -0.80 -12.27
N ARG A 123 20.61 0.04 -11.68
CA ARG A 123 22.06 -0.13 -11.75
C ARG A 123 22.53 -1.03 -10.63
N GLY A 124 23.63 -1.76 -10.83
CA GLY A 124 24.25 -2.58 -9.79
C GLY A 124 24.70 -1.78 -8.56
N THR A 125 24.85 -0.46 -8.71
CA THR A 125 25.19 0.48 -7.64
C THR A 125 23.98 1.13 -6.97
N ASP A 126 22.76 0.92 -7.48
CA ASP A 126 21.55 1.48 -6.89
C ASP A 126 21.29 0.86 -5.52
N ARG A 127 20.91 1.70 -4.55
CA ARG A 127 20.54 1.28 -3.19
C ARG A 127 19.04 1.35 -3.01
N TRP A 128 18.46 0.31 -2.44
CA TRP A 128 17.04 0.29 -2.12
C TRP A 128 16.81 0.49 -0.61
N GLY A 129 15.76 1.23 -0.29
CA GLY A 129 15.20 1.33 1.05
C GLY A 129 13.83 0.67 1.09
N LEU A 130 13.45 0.16 2.24
CA LEU A 130 12.16 -0.48 2.48
C LEU A 130 11.54 0.11 3.74
N LEU A 131 10.34 0.66 3.61
CA LEU A 131 9.46 0.98 4.73
C LEU A 131 8.51 -0.19 4.92
N TYR A 132 8.54 -0.84 6.08
CA TYR A 132 7.60 -1.91 6.41
C TYR A 132 6.61 -1.45 7.47
N MET A 133 5.45 -2.09 7.46
CA MET A 133 4.58 -2.26 8.61
C MET A 133 4.13 -3.71 8.65
N LEU A 134 4.55 -4.40 9.71
CA LEU A 134 4.21 -5.79 9.98
C LEU A 134 3.33 -5.86 11.21
N MET A 135 2.31 -6.73 11.17
CA MET A 135 1.38 -6.91 12.28
C MET A 135 1.40 -8.34 12.77
N ASN A 136 1.60 -8.54 14.06
CA ASN A 136 1.63 -9.86 14.68
C ASN A 136 0.26 -10.19 15.27
N HIS A 137 -0.38 -11.26 14.81
CA HIS A 137 -1.67 -11.73 15.32
C HIS A 137 -1.54 -12.84 16.36
N THR A 138 -0.38 -12.98 17.01
CA THR A 138 -0.12 -14.01 18.02
C THR A 138 0.20 -13.40 19.39
N PRO A 139 -0.04 -14.12 20.50
CA PRO A 139 0.28 -13.66 21.85
C PRO A 139 1.77 -13.71 22.19
N ARG A 140 2.63 -14.10 21.24
CA ARG A 140 4.08 -14.22 21.43
C ARG A 140 4.77 -13.18 20.58
N VAL A 141 5.89 -12.66 21.06
CA VAL A 141 6.80 -11.90 20.20
C VAL A 141 7.29 -12.82 19.08
N LEU A 142 7.18 -12.36 17.84
CA LEU A 142 7.64 -13.10 16.67
C LEU A 142 8.68 -12.29 15.92
N THR A 143 9.56 -12.97 15.20
CA THR A 143 10.48 -12.35 14.26
C THR A 143 10.02 -12.68 12.85
N GLY A 144 9.84 -11.65 12.03
CA GLY A 144 9.56 -11.77 10.60
C GLY A 144 10.72 -11.26 9.77
N TYR A 145 10.75 -11.68 8.50
CA TYR A 145 11.65 -11.16 7.49
C TYR A 145 10.81 -10.86 6.24
N VAL A 146 10.99 -9.69 5.64
CA VAL A 146 10.35 -9.43 4.35
C VAL A 146 11.21 -10.10 3.28
N ARG A 147 10.64 -11.11 2.62
CA ARG A 147 11.21 -11.75 1.44
C ARG A 147 10.53 -11.16 0.21
N TYR A 148 11.30 -10.78 -0.79
CA TYR A 148 10.74 -10.36 -2.08
C TYR A 148 11.43 -11.05 -3.23
N THR A 149 10.62 -11.38 -4.23
CA THR A 149 11.04 -12.01 -5.47
C THR A 149 10.97 -10.98 -6.58
N VAL A 150 12.07 -10.82 -7.32
CA VAL A 150 12.25 -9.87 -8.41
C VAL A 150 12.43 -10.67 -9.70
N GLN A 151 11.56 -10.43 -10.68
CA GLN A 151 11.78 -10.86 -12.05
C GLN A 151 12.66 -9.83 -12.73
N TYR A 152 13.83 -10.24 -13.19
CA TYR A 152 14.93 -9.37 -13.55
C TYR A 152 15.51 -9.71 -14.93
N VAL A 153 15.71 -8.71 -15.77
CA VAL A 153 16.27 -8.86 -17.12
C VAL A 153 17.63 -8.18 -17.18
N VAL A 154 18.64 -8.90 -17.67
CA VAL A 154 20.04 -8.43 -17.85
C VAL A 154 20.44 -8.58 -19.31
N GLY A 155 21.33 -7.73 -19.81
CA GLY A 155 21.85 -7.85 -21.19
C GLY A 155 20.87 -7.49 -22.31
N GLU A 156 19.63 -7.10 -21.98
CA GLU A 156 18.64 -6.57 -22.92
C GLU A 156 18.24 -5.15 -22.52
N GLN A 157 18.15 -4.27 -23.51
CA GLN A 157 17.72 -2.89 -23.31
C GLN A 157 16.18 -2.83 -23.40
N LEU A 158 15.53 -2.62 -22.25
CA LEU A 158 14.09 -2.38 -22.19
C LEU A 158 13.78 -0.87 -22.18
N THR A 159 12.51 -0.53 -22.42
CA THR A 159 12.00 0.83 -22.23
C THR A 159 11.88 1.11 -20.73
N PRO A 160 12.64 2.06 -20.17
CA PRO A 160 12.62 2.34 -18.74
C PRO A 160 11.28 2.99 -18.34
N VAL A 161 10.64 2.47 -17.30
CA VAL A 161 9.44 3.10 -16.71
C VAL A 161 9.79 3.94 -15.48
N ARG A 162 9.13 5.08 -15.35
CA ARG A 162 9.15 5.92 -14.15
C ARG A 162 7.91 5.64 -13.29
N PRO A 163 8.06 5.25 -12.01
CA PRO A 163 6.92 5.11 -11.12
C PRO A 163 6.34 6.48 -10.75
N VAL A 164 5.02 6.55 -10.63
CA VAL A 164 4.27 7.72 -10.14
C VAL A 164 3.36 7.26 -9.01
N TRP A 165 3.72 7.69 -7.79
CA TRP A 165 2.98 7.39 -6.57
C TRP A 165 1.90 8.45 -6.34
N LEU A 166 0.65 8.13 -6.66
CA LEU A 166 -0.50 8.99 -6.41
C LEU A 166 -1.10 8.63 -5.06
N ASP A 167 -1.32 9.61 -4.20
CA ASP A 167 -1.87 9.44 -2.86
C ASP A 167 -2.86 10.58 -2.61
N VAL A 168 -4.09 10.28 -2.17
CA VAL A 168 -5.10 11.30 -1.84
C VAL A 168 -4.69 12.24 -0.70
N ARG A 169 -3.69 11.86 0.11
CA ARG A 169 -3.03 12.72 1.11
C ARG A 169 -1.85 13.50 0.55
N ASN A 170 -1.29 13.09 -0.59
CA ASN A 170 -0.23 13.77 -1.34
C ASN A 170 0.88 14.42 -0.48
N CYS A 171 1.65 13.61 0.24
CA CYS A 171 2.78 14.10 1.04
C CYS A 171 2.39 15.06 2.18
N THR A 172 1.10 15.17 2.52
CA THR A 172 0.64 16.01 3.63
C THR A 172 0.53 15.20 4.92
N GLY A 173 1.20 15.70 5.96
CA GLY A 173 1.20 15.08 7.29
C GLY A 173 2.15 13.88 7.41
N PRO A 174 2.21 13.28 8.61
CA PRO A 174 3.22 12.27 8.94
C PRO A 174 2.82 10.83 8.54
N ASP A 175 1.57 10.59 8.14
CA ASP A 175 1.11 9.30 7.62
C ASP A 175 0.19 9.50 6.39
N PRO A 176 0.11 8.51 5.46
CA PRO A 176 -0.67 8.62 4.23
C PRO A 176 -2.16 8.30 4.45
N SER A 177 -2.69 8.53 5.65
CA SER A 177 -4.04 8.12 6.03
C SER A 177 -5.02 9.31 6.16
N PHE A 178 -6.30 9.02 6.01
CA PHE A 178 -7.40 9.96 6.26
C PHE A 178 -8.56 9.24 6.94
N ASP A 179 -9.47 10.01 7.53
CA ASP A 179 -10.66 9.44 8.17
C ASP A 179 -11.91 9.65 7.32
N VAL A 180 -12.71 8.59 7.22
CA VAL A 180 -14.10 8.64 6.78
C VAL A 180 -14.97 8.81 8.03
N PRO A 181 -15.75 9.91 8.12
CA PRO A 181 -16.47 10.25 9.34
C PRO A 181 -17.59 9.26 9.68
N GLY A 182 -18.15 8.56 8.68
CA GLY A 182 -19.19 7.56 8.91
C GLY A 182 -20.54 8.14 9.31
N THR A 183 -20.77 9.41 8.99
CA THR A 183 -21.96 10.15 9.42
C THR A 183 -23.04 10.21 8.34
N GLY A 184 -22.87 9.46 7.24
CA GLY A 184 -23.84 9.39 6.15
C GLY A 184 -24.87 8.29 6.38
N GLY A 185 -25.91 8.30 5.54
CA GLY A 185 -26.91 7.24 5.53
C GLY A 185 -26.37 5.91 4.97
N ARG A 186 -27.18 4.85 5.05
CA ARG A 186 -26.88 3.57 4.42
C ARG A 186 -26.59 3.77 2.92
N PHE A 187 -25.56 3.11 2.41
CA PHE A 187 -25.07 3.21 1.02
C PHE A 187 -24.53 4.57 0.59
N SER A 188 -24.45 5.55 1.50
CA SER A 188 -23.76 6.80 1.21
C SER A 188 -22.25 6.57 1.05
N VAL A 189 -21.60 7.46 0.30
CA VAL A 189 -20.16 7.40 0.04
C VAL A 189 -19.47 8.66 0.54
N TYR A 190 -18.19 8.50 0.89
CA TYR A 190 -17.26 9.57 1.16
C TYR A 190 -16.12 9.48 0.14
N SER A 191 -15.63 10.61 -0.35
CA SER A 191 -14.50 10.60 -1.26
C SER A 191 -13.46 11.65 -0.93
N ARG A 192 -12.19 11.27 -1.12
CA ARG A 192 -11.03 12.16 -1.12
C ARG A 192 -10.37 12.15 -2.49
N THR A 193 -9.83 13.29 -2.87
CA THR A 193 -9.21 13.46 -4.19
C THR A 193 -7.87 14.15 -4.08
N MET A 194 -6.97 13.81 -4.99
CA MET A 194 -5.71 14.50 -5.23
C MET A 194 -5.55 14.68 -6.74
N SER A 195 -4.99 15.82 -7.15
CA SER A 195 -4.64 16.10 -8.54
C SER A 195 -3.13 16.23 -8.68
N TRP A 196 -2.57 15.64 -9.73
CA TRP A 196 -1.17 15.69 -10.11
C TRP A 196 -1.06 16.10 -11.57
N THR A 197 -0.27 17.12 -11.85
CA THR A 197 0.04 17.53 -13.22
C THR A 197 1.31 16.84 -13.68
N SER A 198 1.23 16.09 -14.78
CA SER A 198 2.39 15.38 -15.32
C SER A 198 3.42 16.39 -15.84
N PRO A 199 4.67 16.38 -15.35
CA PRO A 199 5.70 17.27 -15.87
C PRO A 199 6.16 16.84 -17.28
N ASP A 200 6.05 15.54 -17.58
CA ASP A 200 6.53 14.94 -18.82
C ASP A 200 5.38 14.32 -19.61
N SER A 201 5.61 14.10 -20.90
CA SER A 201 4.74 13.27 -21.73
C SER A 201 5.19 11.80 -21.71
N GLY A 202 4.21 10.89 -21.82
CA GLY A 202 4.49 9.46 -21.82
C GLY A 202 3.23 8.59 -21.83
N PHE A 203 3.42 7.33 -21.49
CA PHE A 203 2.39 6.30 -21.55
C PHE A 203 2.32 5.53 -20.24
N LEU A 204 1.16 5.47 -19.59
CA LEU A 204 0.96 4.62 -18.40
C LEU A 204 0.79 3.17 -18.85
N VAL A 205 1.78 2.32 -18.56
CA VAL A 205 1.82 0.93 -19.07
C VAL A 205 1.36 -0.10 -18.04
N SER A 206 1.31 0.28 -16.77
CA SER A 206 0.83 -0.56 -15.67
C SER A 206 0.37 0.29 -14.48
N GLY A 207 -0.51 -0.24 -13.66
CA GLY A 207 -0.85 0.37 -12.37
C GLY A 207 -1.73 -0.48 -11.47
N GLY A 208 -1.70 -0.17 -10.18
CA GLY A 208 -2.49 -0.84 -9.14
C GLY A 208 -2.84 0.10 -8.00
N GLY A 209 -3.93 -0.21 -7.29
CA GLY A 209 -4.44 0.58 -6.17
C GLY A 209 -4.19 -0.07 -4.81
N HIS A 210 -4.30 0.73 -3.75
CA HIS A 210 -4.29 0.28 -2.37
C HIS A 210 -5.37 1.05 -1.57
N LEU A 211 -6.23 0.30 -0.90
CA LEU A 211 -7.34 0.77 -0.06
C LEU A 211 -7.33 0.00 1.26
N HIS A 212 -7.95 0.57 2.29
CA HIS A 212 -8.24 -0.10 3.56
C HIS A 212 -9.71 -0.55 3.59
N GLY A 213 -10.11 -1.12 4.74
CA GLY A 213 -11.50 -1.49 5.01
C GLY A 213 -12.50 -0.36 4.74
N GLY A 214 -13.67 -0.72 4.23
CA GLY A 214 -14.69 0.24 3.78
C GLY A 214 -14.44 0.86 2.40
N GLY A 215 -13.30 0.60 1.78
CA GLY A 215 -12.98 1.07 0.43
C GLY A 215 -13.97 0.53 -0.61
N ILE A 216 -14.41 1.36 -1.54
CA ILE A 216 -15.29 0.94 -2.64
C ILE A 216 -14.50 0.83 -3.95
N ARG A 217 -13.62 1.80 -4.22
CA ARG A 217 -12.77 1.87 -5.43
C ARG A 217 -11.81 3.05 -5.41
N LEU A 218 -10.82 2.99 -6.29
CA LEU A 218 -9.98 4.12 -6.67
C LEU A 218 -10.21 4.46 -8.15
N GLU A 219 -10.45 5.73 -8.44
CA GLU A 219 -10.70 6.22 -9.80
C GLU A 219 -9.51 7.12 -10.22
N LEU A 220 -8.90 6.83 -11.37
CA LEU A 220 -7.90 7.68 -12.01
C LEU A 220 -8.50 8.34 -13.24
N HIS A 221 -8.58 9.67 -13.21
CA HIS A 221 -9.22 10.47 -14.26
C HIS A 221 -8.27 11.55 -14.78
N ASN A 222 -8.14 11.67 -16.10
CA ASN A 222 -7.45 12.80 -16.73
C ASN A 222 -8.41 13.99 -16.82
N VAL A 223 -8.27 14.95 -15.91
CA VAL A 223 -9.14 16.12 -15.78
C VAL A 223 -8.99 17.04 -16.99
N THR A 224 -7.77 17.20 -17.50
CA THR A 224 -7.50 18.05 -18.68
C THR A 224 -8.24 17.54 -19.92
N CYS A 225 -8.36 16.21 -20.06
CA CYS A 225 -9.02 15.60 -21.20
C CYS A 225 -10.47 15.16 -20.95
N GLY A 226 -10.96 15.25 -19.71
CA GLY A 226 -12.28 14.74 -19.32
C GLY A 226 -12.43 13.22 -19.52
N LYS A 227 -11.38 12.42 -19.27
CA LYS A 227 -11.36 10.97 -19.53
C LYS A 227 -11.07 10.15 -18.30
N ASP A 228 -11.86 9.09 -18.09
CA ASP A 228 -11.51 8.04 -17.15
C ASP A 228 -10.39 7.17 -17.73
N LEU A 229 -9.33 7.00 -16.96
CA LEU A 229 -8.16 6.22 -17.37
C LEU A 229 -8.23 4.80 -16.82
N PHE A 230 -8.54 4.65 -15.53
CA PHE A 230 -8.62 3.37 -14.86
C PHE A 230 -9.43 3.46 -13.56
N THR A 231 -10.17 2.40 -13.23
CA THR A 231 -10.80 2.23 -11.91
C THR A 231 -10.27 0.95 -11.27
N SER A 232 -9.57 1.08 -10.15
CA SER A 232 -9.12 -0.06 -9.34
C SER A 232 -10.23 -0.46 -8.35
N GLN A 233 -10.59 -1.74 -8.35
CA GLN A 233 -11.70 -2.29 -7.59
C GLN A 233 -11.20 -3.34 -6.57
N PRO A 234 -11.68 -3.32 -5.33
CA PRO A 234 -11.28 -4.26 -4.29
C PRO A 234 -11.99 -5.61 -4.40
N THR A 235 -11.24 -6.68 -4.19
CA THR A 235 -11.77 -8.02 -3.88
C THR A 235 -11.77 -8.22 -2.37
N TRP A 236 -12.91 -8.61 -1.82
CA TRP A 236 -13.08 -8.84 -0.38
C TRP A 236 -13.15 -10.32 -0.04
N GLY A 237 -12.97 -10.63 1.25
CA GLY A 237 -13.07 -11.97 1.80
C GLY A 237 -11.75 -12.44 2.41
N GLY A 238 -11.55 -13.76 2.46
CA GLY A 238 -10.32 -14.35 2.99
C GLY A 238 -10.23 -14.40 4.52
N PRO A 239 -9.09 -14.91 5.05
CA PRO A 239 -8.93 -15.14 6.48
C PRO A 239 -8.84 -13.81 7.24
N VAL A 240 -9.69 -13.65 8.26
CA VAL A 240 -9.61 -12.57 9.25
C VAL A 240 -9.01 -13.15 10.54
N PRO A 241 -7.73 -12.86 10.86
CA PRO A 241 -7.11 -13.34 12.08
C PRO A 241 -7.85 -12.85 13.32
N ARG A 242 -7.86 -13.67 14.38
CA ARG A 242 -8.34 -13.29 15.71
C ARG A 242 -7.17 -13.23 16.68
N PRO A 243 -7.13 -12.24 17.60
CA PRO A 243 -8.04 -11.10 17.70
C PRO A 243 -7.93 -10.17 16.47
N ILE A 244 -9.02 -9.46 16.19
CA ILE A 244 -9.02 -8.42 15.16
C ILE A 244 -8.20 -7.27 15.72
N LEU A 245 -7.17 -6.84 14.97
CA LEU A 245 -6.23 -5.81 15.39
C LEU A 245 -6.32 -4.53 14.54
N HIS A 246 -7.05 -4.56 13.43
CA HIS A 246 -7.39 -3.43 12.59
C HIS A 246 -8.61 -3.77 11.73
N GLU A 247 -9.17 -2.78 11.05
CA GLU A 247 -10.21 -3.04 10.05
C GLU A 247 -9.61 -3.80 8.85
N PRO A 248 -10.10 -5.01 8.52
CA PRO A 248 -9.51 -5.82 7.45
C PRO A 248 -9.54 -5.11 6.09
N GLY A 249 -8.39 -5.07 5.43
CA GLY A 249 -8.28 -4.54 4.08
C GLY A 249 -8.78 -5.50 2.99
N PRO A 250 -8.81 -5.04 1.73
CA PRO A 250 -9.02 -5.90 0.56
C PRO A 250 -8.01 -7.04 0.49
N THR A 251 -8.40 -8.13 -0.17
CA THR A 251 -7.50 -9.27 -0.43
C THR A 251 -6.87 -9.27 -1.80
N HIS A 252 -7.36 -8.38 -2.66
CA HIS A 252 -6.80 -8.03 -3.95
C HIS A 252 -7.37 -6.68 -4.37
N MET A 253 -6.61 -5.93 -5.16
CA MET A 253 -7.04 -4.71 -5.82
C MET A 253 -6.81 -4.89 -7.31
N SER A 254 -7.78 -4.52 -8.15
CA SER A 254 -7.60 -4.71 -9.59
C SER A 254 -6.45 -3.87 -10.14
N GLN A 255 -5.69 -4.46 -11.05
CA GLN A 255 -4.51 -3.87 -11.67
C GLN A 255 -4.64 -3.91 -13.18
N PHE A 256 -4.05 -2.93 -13.88
CA PHE A 256 -4.00 -2.95 -15.33
C PHE A 256 -2.57 -3.10 -15.84
N THR A 257 -2.44 -3.67 -17.04
CA THR A 257 -1.29 -3.52 -17.92
C THR A 257 -1.75 -3.14 -19.32
N SER A 258 -0.90 -2.44 -20.07
CA SER A 258 -1.17 -2.07 -21.47
C SER A 258 0.15 -1.85 -22.20
N ALA A 259 0.43 -2.66 -23.21
CA ALA A 259 1.64 -2.51 -24.02
C ALA A 259 1.67 -1.19 -24.83
N PRO A 260 0.56 -0.72 -25.44
CA PRO A 260 0.53 0.63 -26.02
C PRO A 260 0.62 1.75 -24.97
N GLY A 261 0.10 1.48 -23.77
CA GLY A 261 0.06 2.40 -22.64
C GLY A 261 -0.92 3.57 -22.80
N ILE A 262 -1.45 4.06 -21.68
CA ILE A 262 -2.42 5.16 -21.66
C ILE A 262 -1.68 6.49 -21.90
N PRO A 263 -1.97 7.21 -22.98
CA PRO A 263 -1.23 8.43 -23.34
C PRO A 263 -1.53 9.58 -22.37
N VAL A 264 -0.48 10.22 -21.85
CA VAL A 264 -0.55 11.41 -21.00
C VAL A 264 0.45 12.44 -21.55
N ALA A 265 -0.03 13.61 -21.94
CA ALA A 265 0.85 14.71 -22.37
C ALA A 265 1.39 15.49 -21.17
N ALA A 266 2.56 16.11 -21.34
CA ALA A 266 3.09 17.06 -20.35
C ALA A 266 2.06 18.18 -20.10
N GLY A 267 1.92 18.59 -18.84
CA GLY A 267 0.94 19.58 -18.40
C GLY A 267 -0.48 19.06 -18.20
N GLN A 268 -0.78 17.80 -18.53
CA GLN A 268 -2.09 17.21 -18.22
C GLN A 268 -2.22 16.86 -16.74
N THR A 269 -3.39 17.14 -16.17
CA THR A 269 -3.71 16.89 -14.78
C THR A 269 -4.48 15.59 -14.63
N LEU A 270 -3.88 14.64 -13.91
CA LEU A 270 -4.52 13.40 -13.47
C LEU A 270 -5.06 13.57 -12.05
N ARG A 271 -6.28 13.12 -11.81
CA ARG A 271 -6.92 13.14 -10.49
C ARG A 271 -7.16 11.72 -10.03
N LEU A 272 -6.61 11.40 -8.86
CA LEU A 272 -6.94 10.20 -8.09
C LEU A 272 -8.12 10.52 -7.18
N ARG A 273 -9.12 9.64 -7.14
CA ARG A 273 -10.24 9.70 -6.20
C ARG A 273 -10.37 8.37 -5.46
N ALA A 274 -10.28 8.43 -4.14
CA ALA A 274 -10.62 7.32 -3.26
C ALA A 274 -12.08 7.43 -2.86
N VAL A 275 -12.85 6.34 -3.02
CA VAL A 275 -14.27 6.28 -2.66
C VAL A 275 -14.46 5.22 -1.59
N TYR A 276 -15.10 5.59 -0.49
CA TYR A 276 -15.35 4.75 0.68
C TYR A 276 -16.84 4.73 1.04
N ALA A 277 -17.30 3.64 1.65
CA ALA A 277 -18.59 3.60 2.31
C ALA A 277 -18.61 4.62 3.46
N ASN A 278 -19.72 5.30 3.68
CA ASN A 278 -19.85 6.35 4.71
C ASN A 278 -21.04 6.12 5.66
N GLY A 279 -21.61 4.91 5.63
CA GLY A 279 -22.64 4.50 6.58
C GLY A 279 -22.08 4.13 7.97
N ALA A 280 -20.76 3.97 8.09
CA ALA A 280 -20.04 3.74 9.34
C ALA A 280 -18.65 4.41 9.28
N PRO A 281 -18.02 4.72 10.43
CA PRO A 281 -16.68 5.28 10.44
C PRO A 281 -15.63 4.31 9.89
N HIS A 282 -14.70 4.83 9.09
CA HIS A 282 -13.49 4.13 8.67
C HIS A 282 -12.31 5.05 8.95
N THR A 283 -11.49 4.73 9.95
CA THR A 283 -10.37 5.57 10.36
C THR A 283 -9.06 5.05 9.83
N ARG A 284 -8.09 5.95 9.68
CA ARG A 284 -6.79 5.66 9.05
C ARG A 284 -6.93 4.96 7.69
N ALA A 285 -7.94 5.33 6.90
CA ALA A 285 -8.15 4.85 5.54
C ALA A 285 -7.05 5.36 4.61
N MET A 286 -6.73 4.61 3.55
CA MET A 286 -5.75 5.02 2.53
C MET A 286 -6.37 5.12 1.14
N GLY A 287 -5.74 5.88 0.25
CA GLY A 287 -6.19 6.02 -1.13
C GLY A 287 -5.01 6.24 -2.04
N ILE A 288 -4.33 5.15 -2.41
CA ILE A 288 -3.05 5.20 -3.11
C ILE A 288 -3.16 4.45 -4.43
N MET A 289 -2.57 4.99 -5.48
CA MET A 289 -2.38 4.29 -6.76
C MET A 289 -0.95 4.47 -7.23
N LEU A 290 -0.26 3.37 -7.51
CA LEU A 290 1.06 3.37 -8.11
C LEU A 290 0.91 3.04 -9.60
N VAL A 291 1.34 3.94 -10.47
CA VAL A 291 1.35 3.75 -11.93
C VAL A 291 2.76 3.84 -12.48
N TYR A 292 3.02 3.18 -13.59
CA TYR A 292 4.32 3.15 -14.26
C TYR A 292 4.21 3.83 -15.62
N MET A 293 4.93 4.94 -15.77
CA MET A 293 4.94 5.76 -16.98
C MET A 293 6.19 5.47 -17.80
N ALA A 294 6.03 4.98 -19.02
CA ALA A 294 7.09 4.95 -20.02
C ALA A 294 7.23 6.31 -20.70
N PRO A 295 8.45 6.77 -21.02
CA PRO A 295 8.64 8.03 -21.75
C PRO A 295 8.11 7.93 -23.18
N GLY A 296 7.63 9.05 -23.72
CA GLY A 296 7.28 9.14 -25.13
C GLY A 296 6.47 10.38 -25.47
N GLN A 297 6.55 10.81 -26.72
CA GLN A 297 5.89 12.05 -27.16
C GLN A 297 4.38 11.85 -27.29
N VAL A 298 3.63 12.60 -26.49
CA VAL A 298 2.17 12.64 -26.54
C VAL A 298 1.72 14.09 -26.70
N SER A 299 0.92 14.32 -27.72
CA SER A 299 0.25 15.59 -27.98
C SER A 299 -1.27 15.44 -27.85
N GLY A 300 -1.89 16.43 -27.22
CA GLY A 300 -3.34 16.52 -27.05
C GLY A 300 -3.96 15.37 -26.26
N CYS A 301 -5.27 15.19 -26.43
CA CYS A 301 -6.05 14.18 -25.73
C CYS A 301 -6.30 12.97 -26.65
N ARG A 302 -5.55 11.89 -26.45
CA ARG A 302 -5.68 10.64 -27.23
C ARG A 302 -6.61 9.63 -26.53
N PRO A 303 -7.20 8.67 -27.25
CA PRO A 303 -8.03 7.61 -26.64
C PRO A 303 -7.23 6.72 -25.67
N THR A 304 -7.88 6.23 -24.61
CA THR A 304 -7.33 5.17 -23.76
C THR A 304 -7.33 3.86 -24.56
N PRO A 305 -6.18 3.17 -24.70
CA PRO A 305 -6.13 1.88 -25.39
C PRO A 305 -6.84 0.79 -24.59
N LYS A 306 -7.00 -0.39 -25.19
CA LYS A 306 -7.43 -1.58 -24.45
C LYS A 306 -6.46 -1.87 -23.29
N LEU A 307 -7.02 -2.12 -22.11
CA LEU A 307 -6.29 -2.52 -20.92
C LEU A 307 -6.48 -4.02 -20.67
N TYR A 308 -5.42 -4.70 -20.27
CA TYR A 308 -5.52 -6.02 -19.66
C TYR A 308 -5.65 -5.83 -18.16
N VAL A 309 -6.80 -6.20 -17.60
CA VAL A 309 -7.12 -5.95 -16.19
C VAL A 309 -7.13 -7.28 -15.44
N ASP A 310 -6.23 -7.41 -14.45
CA ASP A 310 -6.38 -8.42 -13.41
C ASP A 310 -7.48 -7.93 -12.47
N LEU A 311 -8.70 -8.40 -12.71
CA LEU A 311 -9.89 -7.89 -12.03
C LEU A 311 -10.05 -8.48 -10.62
N GLY A 312 -9.50 -9.68 -10.37
CA GLY A 312 -9.85 -10.47 -9.18
C GLY A 312 -11.33 -10.83 -9.16
N HIS A 313 -11.96 -10.68 -7.99
CA HIS A 313 -13.41 -10.87 -7.78
C HIS A 313 -14.00 -9.66 -7.04
N PRO A 314 -14.18 -8.52 -7.73
CA PRO A 314 -14.62 -7.30 -7.10
C PRO A 314 -15.95 -7.46 -6.38
N ALA A 315 -16.04 -6.88 -5.19
CA ALA A 315 -17.27 -6.84 -4.42
C ALA A 315 -17.38 -5.53 -3.64
N TYR A 316 -18.59 -5.25 -3.15
CA TYR A 316 -18.78 -4.16 -2.19
C TYR A 316 -18.09 -4.52 -0.86
N PRO A 317 -17.52 -3.56 -0.11
CA PRO A 317 -16.93 -3.84 1.19
C PRO A 317 -17.95 -4.53 2.11
N PRO A 318 -17.56 -5.62 2.81
CA PRO A 318 -18.46 -6.29 3.73
C PRO A 318 -18.84 -5.34 4.87
N SER A 319 -20.05 -5.50 5.40
CA SER A 319 -20.37 -4.84 6.66
C SER A 319 -19.42 -5.36 7.74
N PHE A 320 -18.77 -4.43 8.43
CA PHE A 320 -17.79 -4.75 9.44
C PHE A 320 -18.04 -3.93 10.71
N SER A 321 -17.87 -4.58 11.85
CA SER A 321 -17.84 -3.93 13.15
C SER A 321 -16.54 -4.33 13.82
N PHE A 322 -15.69 -3.35 14.09
CA PHE A 322 -14.42 -3.59 14.76
C PHE A 322 -14.69 -3.78 16.26
N PRO A 323 -14.53 -4.98 16.83
CA PRO A 323 -14.54 -5.13 18.28
C PRO A 323 -13.31 -4.43 18.87
N LEU A 324 -13.49 -3.75 20.00
CA LEU A 324 -12.36 -3.21 20.75
C LEU A 324 -11.45 -4.37 21.16
N PRO A 325 -10.15 -4.40 20.78
CA PRO A 325 -9.31 -5.59 20.96
C PRO A 325 -9.12 -6.00 22.43
N ALA A 326 -9.11 -5.01 23.33
CA ALA A 326 -9.07 -5.21 24.78
C ALA A 326 -10.08 -4.27 25.47
N THR A 327 -10.86 -4.79 26.42
CA THR A 327 -11.78 -3.94 27.18
C THR A 327 -11.05 -3.29 28.36
N PRO A 328 -10.96 -1.95 28.44
CA PRO A 328 -10.35 -1.29 29.57
C PRO A 328 -11.17 -1.51 30.86
N ARG A 329 -10.47 -1.67 31.99
CA ARG A 329 -11.06 -1.91 33.31
C ARG A 329 -10.96 -0.67 34.19
N GLY A 330 -11.76 -0.64 35.26
CA GLY A 330 -11.74 0.41 36.27
C GLY A 330 -13.00 1.29 36.26
N THR A 331 -12.89 2.48 36.83
CA THR A 331 -14.01 3.43 36.98
C THR A 331 -13.90 4.57 35.97
N PHE A 332 -15.04 5.06 35.48
CA PHE A 332 -15.10 6.22 34.61
C PHE A 332 -14.66 7.51 35.33
N ALA A 333 -13.61 8.15 34.84
CA ALA A 333 -13.24 9.50 35.27
C ALA A 333 -14.21 10.52 34.65
N ARG A 334 -14.63 11.51 35.46
CA ARG A 334 -15.59 12.56 35.08
C ARG A 334 -14.93 13.93 35.20
N ASN A 335 -15.49 14.94 34.53
CA ASN A 335 -15.05 16.34 34.62
C ASN A 335 -13.56 16.55 34.27
N VAL A 336 -13.06 15.79 33.30
CA VAL A 336 -11.68 15.88 32.80
C VAL A 336 -11.70 16.30 31.34
N ALA A 337 -10.79 17.19 30.96
CA ALA A 337 -10.61 17.69 29.59
C ALA A 337 -9.30 17.23 28.96
N SER A 338 -8.50 16.42 29.66
CA SER A 338 -7.28 15.86 29.09
C SER A 338 -6.84 14.55 29.73
N THR A 339 -5.95 13.83 29.04
CA THR A 339 -5.24 12.67 29.55
C THR A 339 -3.83 12.58 28.96
N ARG A 340 -2.98 11.77 29.59
CA ARG A 340 -1.66 11.42 29.07
C ARG A 340 -1.74 10.11 28.29
N ILE A 341 -0.98 10.03 27.21
CA ILE A 341 -0.66 8.80 26.50
C ILE A 341 0.85 8.62 26.56
N ASP A 342 1.29 7.45 27.03
CA ASP A 342 2.69 7.04 27.00
C ASP A 342 2.80 5.52 26.82
N ASP A 343 4.00 4.98 27.00
CA ASP A 343 4.29 3.57 26.78
C ASP A 343 3.51 2.62 27.72
N ALA A 344 2.91 3.14 28.80
CA ALA A 344 2.02 2.37 29.67
C ALA A 344 0.55 2.39 29.19
N GLY A 345 0.23 3.25 28.21
CA GLY A 345 -1.08 3.33 27.57
C GLY A 345 -1.80 4.66 27.78
N PHE A 346 -3.13 4.61 27.65
CA PHE A 346 -3.99 5.74 27.99
C PHE A 346 -4.08 5.85 29.52
N ALA A 347 -3.51 6.91 30.12
CA ALA A 347 -3.51 7.10 31.57
C ALA A 347 -4.93 7.15 32.17
N ARG A 348 -5.92 7.57 31.37
CA ARG A 348 -7.35 7.48 31.72
C ARG A 348 -8.08 6.65 30.65
N PRO A 349 -8.18 5.32 30.81
CA PRO A 349 -8.76 4.48 29.76
C PRO A 349 -10.30 4.47 29.78
N LEU A 350 -10.95 5.00 30.82
CA LEU A 350 -12.41 5.13 30.93
C LEU A 350 -12.80 6.57 31.30
N LEU A 351 -13.52 7.24 30.41
CA LEU A 351 -13.88 8.67 30.53
C LEU A 351 -15.36 8.91 30.29
N SER A 352 -15.96 9.82 31.06
CA SER A 352 -17.31 10.33 30.83
C SER A 352 -17.30 11.86 30.80
N ILE A 353 -17.53 12.42 29.62
CA ILE A 353 -17.43 13.86 29.33
C ILE A 353 -18.76 14.40 28.79
N ARG A 354 -18.97 15.72 28.88
CA ARG A 354 -20.17 16.36 28.32
C ARG A 354 -20.00 16.52 26.82
N ARG A 355 -21.10 16.44 26.06
CA ARG A 355 -21.14 16.91 24.68
C ARG A 355 -20.68 18.38 24.62
N GLY A 356 -19.86 18.70 23.62
CA GLY A 356 -19.19 20.00 23.46
C GLY A 356 -17.84 20.10 24.17
N THR A 357 -17.43 19.10 24.97
CA THR A 357 -16.09 19.10 25.57
C THR A 357 -15.02 19.00 24.48
N THR A 358 -14.09 19.95 24.49
CA THR A 358 -12.79 19.83 23.82
C THR A 358 -11.85 19.05 24.74
N PHE A 359 -11.37 17.91 24.25
CA PHE A 359 -10.53 16.99 25.01
C PHE A 359 -9.15 16.85 24.37
N SER A 360 -8.10 16.80 25.19
CA SER A 360 -6.71 16.72 24.73
C SER A 360 -6.01 15.45 25.21
N TRP A 361 -5.32 14.78 24.30
CA TRP A 361 -4.38 13.71 24.60
C TRP A 361 -2.96 14.24 24.48
N ASN A 362 -2.21 14.15 25.59
CA ASN A 362 -0.83 14.61 25.67
C ASN A 362 0.12 13.42 25.57
N PHE A 363 0.94 13.40 24.52
CA PHE A 363 1.86 12.32 24.19
C PHE A 363 3.22 12.51 24.85
N GLY A 364 3.77 11.41 25.35
CA GLY A 364 5.17 11.29 25.75
C GLY A 364 5.57 9.81 25.80
N GLY A 365 6.78 9.53 26.28
CA GLY A 365 7.35 8.18 26.30
C GLY A 365 8.47 8.01 25.28
N LEU A 366 8.79 6.76 24.96
CA LEU A 366 9.88 6.37 24.08
C LEU A 366 9.38 5.89 22.71
N PHE A 367 8.11 5.51 22.60
CA PHE A 367 7.49 5.03 21.37
C PHE A 367 6.42 5.98 20.86
N GLN A 368 6.16 5.94 19.55
CA GLN A 368 5.04 6.66 18.96
C GLN A 368 3.72 6.01 19.37
N HIS A 369 2.71 6.85 19.61
CA HIS A 369 1.34 6.44 19.90
C HIS A 369 0.35 7.25 19.07
N ASP A 370 -0.89 6.81 19.03
CA ASP A 370 -2.00 7.53 18.41
C ASP A 370 -3.32 7.28 19.15
N VAL A 371 -4.32 8.05 18.75
CA VAL A 371 -5.71 7.90 19.14
C VAL A 371 -6.48 7.58 17.87
N THR A 372 -6.89 6.33 17.70
CA THR A 372 -7.65 5.94 16.51
C THR A 372 -9.00 5.39 16.91
N LEU A 373 -10.08 5.87 16.30
CA LEU A 373 -11.41 5.36 16.60
C LEU A 373 -11.58 3.94 16.05
N VAL A 374 -11.98 3.03 16.93
CA VAL A 374 -12.45 1.69 16.60
C VAL A 374 -13.94 1.71 16.25
N SER A 375 -14.74 2.39 17.07
CA SER A 375 -16.19 2.54 16.86
C SER A 375 -16.71 3.77 17.60
N GLY A 376 -17.66 4.49 17.00
CA GLY A 376 -18.34 5.59 17.65
C GLY A 376 -19.20 6.43 16.70
N PRO A 377 -19.81 7.52 17.17
CA PRO A 377 -20.69 8.37 16.38
C PRO A 377 -20.05 9.11 15.19
N VAL A 378 -18.73 9.36 15.21
CA VAL A 378 -17.98 10.06 14.14
C VAL A 378 -16.54 9.55 14.13
N GLY A 379 -16.05 9.15 12.95
CA GLY A 379 -14.67 8.73 12.66
C GLY A 379 -13.64 9.84 12.76
N PHE A 380 -12.58 9.61 13.52
CA PHE A 380 -11.37 10.41 13.51
C PHE A 380 -10.18 9.61 14.08
N SER A 381 -8.98 10.02 13.69
CA SER A 381 -7.73 9.56 14.27
C SER A 381 -6.74 10.71 14.48
N SER A 382 -5.79 10.51 15.39
CA SER A 382 -4.60 11.36 15.49
C SER A 382 -3.48 10.80 14.60
N PRO A 383 -2.51 11.65 14.21
CA PRO A 383 -1.24 11.17 13.70
C PRO A 383 -0.50 10.29 14.71
N TRP A 384 0.42 9.45 14.22
CA TRP A 384 1.44 8.83 15.07
C TRP A 384 2.35 9.92 15.66
N THR A 385 2.37 10.00 16.99
CA THR A 385 2.95 11.11 17.74
C THR A 385 3.81 10.55 18.88
N LEU A 386 5.08 10.97 18.95
CA LEU A 386 5.97 10.62 20.06
C LEU A 386 5.79 11.60 21.24
N THR A 387 5.83 12.90 20.95
CA THR A 387 5.59 13.98 21.91
C THR A 387 4.66 15.03 21.30
N GLY A 388 3.92 15.74 22.16
CA GLY A 388 3.00 16.80 21.74
C GLY A 388 1.56 16.54 22.20
N THR A 389 0.60 17.23 21.58
CA THR A 389 -0.81 17.17 21.98
C THR A 389 -1.70 17.02 20.76
N TYR A 390 -2.69 16.12 20.86
CA TYR A 390 -3.81 16.03 19.93
C TYR A 390 -5.09 16.45 20.65
N THR A 391 -5.95 17.21 19.98
CA THR A 391 -7.19 17.74 20.57
C THR A 391 -8.38 17.46 19.67
N HIS A 392 -9.52 17.08 20.26
CA HIS A 392 -10.78 16.87 19.56
C HIS A 392 -11.97 17.44 20.34
N THR A 393 -12.92 18.06 19.65
CA THR A 393 -14.17 18.55 20.25
C THR A 393 -15.31 17.57 20.00
N PHE A 394 -15.83 16.97 21.08
CA PHE A 394 -16.87 15.95 21.02
C PHE A 394 -18.27 16.56 20.84
N THR A 395 -18.69 16.78 19.59
CA THR A 395 -19.97 17.42 19.27
C THR A 395 -21.17 16.48 19.24
N ARG A 396 -20.96 15.15 19.22
CA ARG A 396 -22.02 14.14 19.23
C ARG A 396 -21.97 13.29 20.49
N ALA A 397 -23.13 13.03 21.08
CA ALA A 397 -23.26 12.11 22.20
C ALA A 397 -23.11 10.66 21.71
N GLY A 398 -22.66 9.78 22.60
CA GLY A 398 -22.49 8.35 22.32
C GLY A 398 -21.22 7.78 22.94
N VAL A 399 -20.98 6.50 22.64
CA VAL A 399 -19.79 5.78 23.12
C VAL A 399 -18.74 5.75 22.03
N TYR A 400 -17.60 6.37 22.30
CA TYR A 400 -16.42 6.35 21.46
C TYR A 400 -15.42 5.35 22.04
N LYS A 401 -14.95 4.42 21.21
CA LYS A 401 -13.94 3.45 21.57
C LYS A 401 -12.69 3.72 20.74
N PHE A 402 -11.56 3.88 21.41
CA PHE A 402 -10.28 4.18 20.82
C PHE A 402 -9.26 3.11 21.16
N TYR A 403 -8.23 3.04 20.34
CA TYR A 403 -7.03 2.28 20.57
C TYR A 403 -5.81 3.01 20.00
N CYS A 404 -4.61 2.52 20.34
CA CYS A 404 -3.40 2.86 19.60
C CYS A 404 -3.22 1.83 18.47
N SER A 405 -3.12 2.28 17.21
CA SER A 405 -2.95 1.42 16.05
C SER A 405 -1.60 0.69 16.01
N LEU A 406 -0.60 1.17 16.77
CA LEU A 406 0.68 0.50 16.92
C LEU A 406 0.66 -0.58 18.03
N HIS A 407 -0.21 -0.39 19.03
CA HIS A 407 -0.34 -1.24 20.21
C HIS A 407 -1.80 -1.71 20.44
N PRO A 408 -2.44 -2.33 19.42
CA PRO A 408 -3.90 -2.44 19.35
C PRO A 408 -4.51 -3.28 20.47
N ALA A 409 -3.80 -4.30 20.96
CA ALA A 409 -4.27 -5.15 22.06
C ALA A 409 -3.88 -4.67 23.46
N GLN A 410 -3.07 -3.62 23.57
CA GLN A 410 -2.51 -3.16 24.85
C GLN A 410 -3.12 -1.81 25.27
N MET A 411 -3.38 -0.93 24.31
CA MET A 411 -3.77 0.45 24.56
C MET A 411 -5.16 0.71 24.02
N THR A 412 -6.14 0.78 24.92
CA THR A 412 -7.54 1.03 24.57
C THR A 412 -8.18 2.05 25.51
N GLN A 413 -9.10 2.84 24.98
CA GLN A 413 -9.84 3.83 25.76
C GLN A 413 -11.32 3.85 25.35
N ILE A 414 -12.20 4.05 26.32
CA ILE A 414 -13.63 4.30 26.08
C ILE A 414 -13.99 5.67 26.63
N ILE A 415 -14.58 6.51 25.79
CA ILE A 415 -15.13 7.81 26.15
C ILE A 415 -16.64 7.77 25.94
N VAL A 416 -17.40 7.95 27.02
CA VAL A 416 -18.85 8.15 26.98
C VAL A 416 -19.13 9.64 26.95
N VAL A 417 -19.66 10.13 25.83
CA VAL A 417 -20.09 11.52 25.66
C VAL A 417 -21.58 11.58 25.95
N ARG A 418 -21.94 12.32 27.01
CA ARG A 418 -23.31 12.48 27.51
C ARG A 418 -23.93 13.81 27.13
#